data_AF-A0A150QLT5-F1
#
_entry.id   AF-A0A150QLT5-F1
#
_cell.length_a   1.000
_cell.length_b   1.000
_cell.length_c   1.000
_cell.angle_alpha   90.00
_cell.angle_beta   90.00
_cell.angle_gamma   90.00
#
_symmetry.space_group_name_H-M   'P 1'
#
loop_
_entity.id
_entity.type
_entity.pdbx_description
1 polymer ?
#
loop_
_entity_poly.entity_id
_entity_poly.type
_entity_poly.pdbx_seq_one_letter_code
_entity_poly.pdbx_strand_id
1 'polypeptide(L)'
;MDEPVIPDAETAQRPPAGASSTTPAAAPSEPTAASAAEVDARFAPLIADAFREYRGWGRVDDELRWAPWLCRLPMPGRARMSAADDGGHARKLYSVFARLRDRYPFVQGPEPVSQPVGQVLVKESYHPELVEKGAAPQLPGTSGPESPHGPEDHFDPYLRDGDSVYRASRLAGAYVVLKVAPETPGTDEGWVYGTVTPEGEVTSAGRVASCMGCHESARHERVFGIAPATGQ
;
A
#
# COMPACT_ATOMS: atom_id res chain seq x y z
N MET A 1 -37.11 -32.73 -54.24
CA MET A 1 -36.43 -33.26 -53.04
C MET A 1 -34.99 -33.21 -53.44
N ASP A 2 -34.43 -32.02 -53.32
CA ASP A 2 -33.23 -31.60 -54.02
C ASP A 2 -32.17 -31.27 -52.98
N GLU A 3 -31.16 -32.12 -52.99
CA GLU A 3 -29.88 -31.98 -52.28
C GLU A 3 -29.06 -30.86 -52.94
N PRO A 4 -28.48 -29.92 -52.17
CA PRO A 4 -27.39 -29.10 -52.67
C PRO A 4 -26.04 -29.61 -52.14
N VAL A 5 -25.37 -30.28 -53.07
CA VAL A 5 -23.93 -30.24 -53.42
C VAL A 5 -23.12 -29.11 -52.78
N ILE A 6 -22.02 -29.49 -52.14
CA ILE A 6 -20.82 -28.66 -51.90
C ILE A 6 -19.96 -28.70 -53.18
N PRO A 7 -19.37 -27.56 -53.60
CA PRO A 7 -18.11 -27.61 -54.32
C PRO A 7 -16.94 -26.95 -53.57
N ASP A 8 -15.81 -27.61 -53.76
CA ASP A 8 -14.46 -27.36 -53.27
C ASP A 8 -13.81 -26.07 -53.76
N ALA A 9 -12.70 -25.79 -53.07
CA ALA A 9 -11.68 -24.76 -53.26
C ALA A 9 -11.28 -24.44 -54.70
N GLU A 10 -11.07 -23.13 -54.95
CA GLU A 10 -10.22 -22.66 -56.04
C GLU A 10 -9.37 -21.44 -55.60
N THR A 11 -8.05 -21.67 -55.65
CA THR A 11 -6.95 -20.77 -56.02
C THR A 11 -6.48 -19.64 -55.09
N ALA A 12 -5.25 -19.87 -54.64
CA ALA A 12 -4.33 -18.93 -54.03
C ALA A 12 -4.00 -17.70 -54.90
N GLN A 13 -3.95 -16.53 -54.26
CA GLN A 13 -3.10 -15.42 -54.71
C GLN A 13 -2.25 -14.90 -53.56
N ARG A 14 -0.95 -14.97 -53.80
CA ARG A 14 0.16 -14.60 -52.94
C ARG A 14 0.34 -13.08 -53.00
N PRO A 15 0.32 -12.34 -51.86
CA PRO A 15 0.72 -10.94 -51.88
C PRO A 15 2.26 -10.80 -51.91
N PRO A 16 2.78 -9.77 -52.58
CA PRO A 16 4.21 -9.57 -52.80
C PRO A 16 4.96 -9.17 -51.53
N ALA A 17 6.21 -9.60 -51.49
CA ALA A 17 7.20 -9.22 -50.50
C ALA A 17 7.65 -7.76 -50.69
N GLY A 18 7.92 -7.11 -49.56
CA GLY A 18 9.02 -6.16 -49.43
C GLY A 18 8.77 -4.72 -49.82
N ALA A 19 8.21 -3.95 -48.89
CA ALA A 19 8.54 -2.53 -48.78
C ALA A 19 8.76 -2.19 -47.30
N SER A 20 10.03 -2.18 -46.91
CA SER A 20 10.50 -1.67 -45.62
C SER A 20 10.08 -0.20 -45.49
N SER A 21 9.07 0.05 -44.67
CA SER A 21 8.79 1.38 -44.13
C SER A 21 9.25 1.37 -42.68
N THR A 22 10.49 1.79 -42.49
CA THR A 22 11.09 2.03 -41.19
C THR A 22 10.32 3.18 -40.54
N THR A 23 9.34 2.87 -39.69
CA THR A 23 8.73 3.85 -38.80
C THR A 23 9.83 4.40 -37.88
N PRO A 24 10.04 5.72 -37.78
CA PRO A 24 10.93 6.26 -36.78
C PRO A 24 10.41 5.86 -35.40
N ALA A 25 11.24 5.18 -34.62
CA ALA A 25 10.99 4.90 -33.22
C ALA A 25 10.63 6.22 -32.53
N ALA A 26 9.41 6.31 -32.01
CA ALA A 26 9.03 7.37 -31.11
C ALA A 26 10.04 7.37 -29.94
N ALA A 27 10.70 8.50 -29.74
CA ALA A 27 11.57 8.73 -28.60
C ALA A 27 10.81 8.37 -27.30
N PRO A 28 11.48 7.83 -26.27
CA PRO A 28 10.87 7.67 -24.96
C PRO A 28 10.32 9.02 -24.53
N SER A 29 9.01 9.10 -24.34
CA SER A 29 8.36 10.27 -23.77
C SER A 29 9.05 10.58 -22.46
N GLU A 30 9.69 11.74 -22.41
CA GLU A 30 10.22 12.31 -21.18
C GLU A 30 9.12 12.28 -20.11
N PRO A 31 9.46 11.99 -18.84
CA PRO A 31 8.47 12.02 -17.77
C PRO A 31 7.84 13.40 -17.77
N THR A 32 6.55 13.44 -18.11
CA THR A 32 5.74 14.65 -18.04
C THR A 32 5.90 15.19 -16.62
N ALA A 33 6.49 16.38 -16.51
CA ALA A 33 6.64 17.08 -15.26
C ALA A 33 5.29 17.07 -14.53
N ALA A 34 5.27 16.44 -13.36
CA ALA A 34 4.13 16.45 -12.46
C ALA A 34 3.65 17.90 -12.31
N SER A 35 2.37 18.12 -12.58
CA SER A 35 1.76 19.45 -12.55
C SER A 35 2.02 20.09 -11.18
N ALA A 36 2.53 21.33 -11.18
CA ALA A 36 2.93 22.12 -10.02
C ALA A 36 1.77 22.57 -9.09
N ALA A 37 0.77 21.71 -8.85
CA ALA A 37 -0.34 21.91 -7.93
C ALA A 37 -0.55 20.72 -6.97
N GLU A 38 0.47 19.88 -6.74
CA GLU A 38 0.33 18.65 -5.95
C GLU A 38 0.73 18.81 -4.47
N VAL A 39 1.49 19.85 -4.12
CA VAL A 39 1.97 20.10 -2.76
C VAL A 39 1.41 21.41 -2.23
N ASP A 40 0.35 21.34 -1.43
CA ASP A 40 -0.14 22.47 -0.66
C ASP A 40 0.84 22.79 0.49
N ALA A 41 1.49 23.95 0.39
CA ALA A 41 2.52 24.39 1.33
C ALA A 41 2.02 24.49 2.79
N ARG A 42 0.71 24.63 3.02
CA ARG A 42 0.12 24.69 4.37
C ARG A 42 0.18 23.33 5.06
N PHE A 43 0.13 22.25 4.29
CA PHE A 43 0.03 20.89 4.80
C PHE A 43 1.35 20.13 4.71
N ALA A 44 2.26 20.52 3.80
CA ALA A 44 3.56 19.87 3.65
C ALA A 44 4.35 19.71 4.97
N PRO A 45 4.40 20.71 5.88
CA PRO A 45 5.05 20.53 7.18
C PRO A 45 4.41 19.44 8.05
N LEU A 46 3.08 19.34 8.06
CA LEU A 46 2.37 18.31 8.83
C LEU A 46 2.67 16.91 8.30
N ILE A 47 2.80 16.76 6.98
CA ILE A 47 3.16 15.49 6.33
C ILE A 47 4.61 15.12 6.66
N ALA A 48 5.53 16.07 6.59
CA ALA A 48 6.94 15.87 6.93
C ALA A 48 7.11 15.49 8.41
N ASP A 49 6.42 16.18 9.32
CA ASP A 49 6.44 15.88 10.75
C ASP A 49 5.89 14.49 11.05
N ALA A 50 4.78 14.12 10.42
CA ALA A 50 4.23 12.77 10.53
C ALA A 50 5.25 11.71 10.08
N PHE A 51 5.94 11.92 8.96
CA PHE A 51 6.97 10.99 8.47
C PHE A 51 8.19 10.90 9.41
N ARG A 52 8.54 11.98 10.10
CA ARG A 52 9.66 11.98 11.05
C ARG A 52 9.33 11.22 12.35
N GLU A 53 8.06 11.22 12.76
CA GLU A 53 7.65 10.74 14.09
C GLU A 53 6.98 9.36 14.11
N TYR A 54 6.44 8.89 12.97
CA TYR A 54 5.47 7.78 12.98
C TYR A 54 5.95 6.47 13.59
N ARG A 55 7.25 6.16 13.48
CA ARG A 55 7.82 4.93 14.06
C ARG A 55 7.67 4.91 15.59
N GLY A 56 7.66 6.09 16.22
CA GLY A 56 7.39 6.25 17.64
C GLY A 56 5.97 5.84 18.04
N TRP A 57 4.99 5.92 17.15
CA TRP A 57 3.59 5.55 17.43
C TRP A 57 3.36 4.03 17.42
N GLY A 58 4.19 3.30 16.65
CA GLY A 58 4.11 1.84 16.51
C GLY A 58 3.12 1.39 15.45
N ARG A 59 3.31 0.17 14.96
CA ARG A 59 2.37 -0.41 13.98
C ARG A 59 1.02 -0.69 14.62
N VAL A 60 -0.03 -0.54 13.83
CA VAL A 60 -1.39 -0.77 14.31
C VAL A 60 -1.63 -2.23 14.72
N ASP A 61 -0.94 -3.19 14.11
CA ASP A 61 -1.01 -4.64 14.38
C ASP A 61 0.03 -5.18 15.37
N ASP A 62 0.98 -4.36 15.83
CA ASP A 62 1.98 -4.84 16.80
C ASP A 62 1.39 -4.95 18.21
N GLU A 63 1.42 -6.15 18.79
CA GLU A 63 0.89 -6.41 20.13
C GLU A 63 1.90 -6.11 21.24
N LEU A 64 3.20 -5.91 20.97
CA LEU A 64 4.21 -5.70 22.04
C LEU A 64 3.95 -4.48 22.94
N ARG A 65 3.14 -3.53 22.45
CA ARG A 65 2.81 -2.29 23.16
C ARG A 65 1.56 -2.40 24.02
N TRP A 66 0.90 -3.55 24.00
CA TRP A 66 -0.17 -3.89 24.93
C TRP A 66 0.29 -5.14 25.69
N ALA A 67 0.13 -5.18 27.01
CA ALA A 67 0.31 -6.44 27.73
C ALA A 67 -1.05 -7.15 27.73
N PRO A 68 -1.37 -8.03 26.76
CA PRO A 68 -2.51 -8.90 26.94
C PRO A 68 -2.27 -9.74 28.19
N TRP A 69 -3.31 -9.92 28.99
CA TRP A 69 -3.28 -10.78 30.16
C TRP A 69 -2.75 -12.18 29.79
N LEU A 70 -1.92 -12.74 30.69
CA LEU A 70 -1.44 -14.13 30.75
C LEU A 70 -0.44 -14.55 29.65
N CYS A 71 0.85 -14.60 30.04
CA CYS A 71 1.96 -15.49 29.59
C CYS A 71 2.16 -15.83 28.10
N ARG A 72 1.41 -15.24 27.17
CA ARG A 72 1.58 -15.38 25.72
C ARG A 72 2.52 -14.28 25.22
N LEU A 73 3.49 -14.65 24.38
CA LEU A 73 4.27 -13.63 23.67
C LEU A 73 3.34 -12.81 22.76
N PRO A 74 3.43 -11.47 22.80
CA PRO A 74 2.69 -10.61 21.89
C PRO A 74 3.08 -10.92 20.44
N MET A 75 2.15 -10.82 19.50
CA MET A 75 2.41 -11.00 18.06
C MET A 75 3.10 -9.76 17.45
N PRO A 76 3.99 -9.96 16.47
CA PRO A 76 4.60 -8.86 15.73
C PRO A 76 3.61 -8.21 14.79
N GLY A 77 3.84 -6.92 14.51
CA GLY A 77 3.23 -6.29 13.33
C GLY A 77 3.75 -6.98 12.07
N ARG A 78 2.93 -7.14 11.04
CA ARG A 78 3.28 -7.93 9.85
C ARG A 78 3.21 -7.08 8.59
N ALA A 79 4.06 -7.38 7.62
CA ALA A 79 3.93 -6.81 6.28
C ALA A 79 2.59 -7.23 5.64
N ARG A 80 1.93 -6.32 4.93
CA ARG A 80 0.63 -6.53 4.27
C ARG A 80 0.76 -6.28 2.77
N MET A 81 0.07 -7.05 1.93
CA MET A 81 -0.03 -6.75 0.49
C MET A 81 -1.13 -5.71 0.22
N SER A 82 -0.91 -4.79 -0.69
CA SER A 82 -1.97 -3.95 -1.25
C SER A 82 -2.94 -4.76 -2.11
N ALA A 83 -4.23 -4.44 -2.02
CA ALA A 83 -5.31 -5.13 -2.72
C ALA A 83 -5.52 -4.67 -4.18
N ALA A 84 -4.62 -3.87 -4.74
CA ALA A 84 -4.73 -3.42 -6.13
C ALA A 84 -4.20 -4.51 -7.07
N ASP A 85 -5.01 -4.92 -8.04
CA ASP A 85 -4.66 -5.95 -9.03
C ASP A 85 -3.69 -5.43 -10.10
N ASP A 86 -3.73 -4.13 -10.41
CA ASP A 86 -2.90 -3.46 -11.41
C ASP A 86 -2.49 -2.02 -11.03
N GLY A 87 -1.64 -1.42 -11.85
CA GLY A 87 -1.16 -0.04 -11.70
C GLY A 87 -0.06 0.17 -10.64
N GLY A 88 0.32 1.43 -10.44
CA GLY A 88 1.42 1.83 -9.56
C GLY A 88 1.22 1.51 -8.07
N HIS A 89 0.08 0.96 -7.67
CA HIS A 89 -0.25 0.53 -6.31
C HIS A 89 -0.31 -0.99 -6.13
N ALA A 90 -0.19 -1.79 -7.19
CA ALA A 90 -0.31 -3.24 -7.13
C ALA A 90 0.89 -3.90 -6.43
N ARG A 91 0.59 -4.92 -5.62
CA ARG A 91 1.56 -5.84 -4.98
C ARG A 91 2.66 -5.15 -4.14
N LYS A 92 2.35 -4.03 -3.48
CA LYS A 92 3.26 -3.39 -2.52
C LYS A 92 3.10 -4.04 -1.15
N LEU A 93 4.22 -4.33 -0.50
CA LEU A 93 4.20 -4.66 0.92
C LEU A 93 4.15 -3.37 1.74
N TYR A 94 3.35 -3.33 2.80
CA TYR A 94 3.24 -2.16 3.65
C TYR A 94 2.97 -2.49 5.12
N SER A 95 3.27 -1.52 5.98
CA SER A 95 2.84 -1.45 7.38
C SER A 95 2.04 -0.18 7.61
N VAL A 96 1.13 -0.19 8.57
CA VAL A 96 0.35 0.99 8.94
C VAL A 96 0.67 1.38 10.38
N PHE A 97 0.84 2.67 10.60
CA PHE A 97 1.09 3.31 11.89
C PHE A 97 -0.03 4.32 12.13
N ALA A 98 -0.44 4.48 13.39
CA ALA A 98 -1.49 5.43 13.75
C ALA A 98 -1.10 6.19 15.03
N ARG A 99 -1.21 7.52 15.00
CA ARG A 99 -0.91 8.38 16.16
C ARG A 99 -1.88 8.11 17.32
N LEU A 100 -3.17 7.96 17.04
CA LEU A 100 -4.20 7.54 18.00
C LEU A 100 -4.58 6.10 17.67
N ARG A 101 -3.71 5.17 18.08
CA ARG A 101 -3.81 3.74 17.74
C ARG A 101 -5.08 3.08 18.27
N ASP A 102 -5.53 3.46 19.46
CA ASP A 102 -6.78 2.98 20.08
C ASP A 102 -8.04 3.34 19.26
N ARG A 103 -7.92 4.30 18.33
CA ARG A 103 -8.98 4.75 17.43
C ARG A 103 -8.87 4.17 16.02
N TYR A 104 -7.81 3.40 15.75
CA TYR A 104 -7.67 2.73 14.46
C TYR A 104 -8.68 1.59 14.34
N PRO A 105 -9.55 1.58 13.32
CA PRO A 105 -10.67 0.65 13.27
C PRO A 105 -10.26 -0.74 12.79
N PHE A 106 -11.05 -1.75 13.18
CA PHE A 106 -11.07 -3.03 12.47
C PHE A 106 -11.93 -2.92 11.21
N VAL A 107 -11.54 -3.62 10.14
CA VAL A 107 -12.29 -3.67 8.87
C VAL A 107 -13.73 -4.16 9.09
N GLN A 108 -13.89 -5.17 9.97
CA GLN A 108 -15.18 -5.78 10.31
C GLN A 108 -15.55 -5.43 11.76
N GLY A 109 -16.07 -4.22 11.95
CA GLY A 109 -16.74 -3.80 13.19
C GLY A 109 -18.25 -3.66 12.97
N PRO A 110 -19.08 -3.74 14.03
CA PRO A 110 -20.54 -3.61 13.89
C PRO A 110 -20.93 -2.27 13.26
N GLU A 111 -20.23 -1.19 13.60
CA GLU A 111 -20.51 0.17 13.11
C GLU A 111 -19.27 0.82 12.48
N PRO A 112 -19.44 1.76 11.54
CA PRO A 112 -18.39 2.70 11.13
C PRO A 112 -17.81 3.43 12.34
N VAL A 113 -16.51 3.74 12.28
CA VAL A 113 -15.80 4.41 13.38
C VAL A 113 -15.38 5.78 12.89
N SER A 114 -15.96 6.83 13.48
CA SER A 114 -15.53 8.20 13.21
C SER A 114 -14.11 8.43 13.71
N GLN A 115 -13.32 9.19 12.95
CA GLN A 115 -11.91 9.43 13.25
C GLN A 115 -11.74 10.82 13.90
N PRO A 116 -11.04 10.92 15.04
CA PRO A 116 -10.89 12.19 15.74
C PRO A 116 -9.94 13.14 15.00
N VAL A 117 -10.17 14.45 15.15
CA VAL A 117 -9.18 15.47 14.81
C VAL A 117 -7.87 15.19 15.56
N GLY A 118 -6.75 15.31 14.85
CA GLY A 118 -5.42 14.96 15.34
C GLY A 118 -5.00 13.52 15.04
N GLN A 119 -5.89 12.69 14.48
CA GLN A 119 -5.51 11.37 13.98
C GLN A 119 -4.55 11.50 12.81
N VAL A 120 -3.48 10.71 12.83
CA VAL A 120 -2.49 10.63 11.75
C VAL A 120 -2.21 9.17 11.46
N LEU A 121 -2.29 8.80 10.20
CA LEU A 121 -1.99 7.48 9.68
C LEU A 121 -0.80 7.56 8.74
N VAL A 122 0.16 6.67 8.92
CA VAL A 122 1.28 6.50 7.98
C VAL A 122 1.29 5.08 7.48
N LYS A 123 1.18 4.93 6.16
CA LYS A 123 1.39 3.67 5.45
C LYS A 123 2.82 3.64 4.91
N GLU A 124 3.70 2.98 5.64
CA GLU A 124 5.09 2.74 5.22
C GLU A 124 5.09 1.62 4.18
N SER A 125 5.58 1.89 2.97
CA SER A 125 5.56 0.94 1.85
C SER A 125 6.96 0.44 1.54
N TYR A 126 7.08 -0.83 1.16
CA TYR A 126 8.34 -1.51 0.88
C TYR A 126 8.35 -2.11 -0.51
N HIS A 127 9.54 -2.24 -1.09
CA HIS A 127 9.71 -3.06 -2.28
C HIS A 127 9.58 -4.55 -1.91
N PRO A 128 8.72 -5.30 -2.61
CA PRO A 128 8.64 -6.75 -2.42
C PRO A 128 9.87 -7.41 -3.04
N GLU A 129 10.54 -8.26 -2.27
CA GLU A 129 11.59 -9.15 -2.76
C GLU A 129 11.09 -10.59 -2.69
N LEU A 130 11.07 -11.29 -3.82
CA LEU A 130 10.70 -12.70 -3.85
C LEU A 130 11.80 -13.53 -3.17
N VAL A 131 11.41 -14.32 -2.19
CA VAL A 131 12.34 -15.18 -1.46
C VAL A 131 12.53 -16.49 -2.20
N GLU A 132 13.79 -16.89 -2.42
CA GLU A 132 14.11 -18.15 -3.07
C GLU A 132 13.54 -19.35 -2.30
N LYS A 133 13.07 -20.36 -3.03
CA LYS A 133 12.47 -21.56 -2.45
C LYS A 133 13.51 -22.29 -1.60
N GLY A 134 13.21 -22.46 -0.32
CA GLY A 134 14.12 -23.08 0.66
C GLY A 134 15.03 -22.09 1.41
N ALA A 135 15.05 -20.81 1.01
CA ALA A 135 15.76 -19.74 1.72
C ALA A 135 14.83 -18.91 2.62
N ALA A 136 13.51 -19.15 2.57
CA ALA A 136 12.58 -18.52 3.48
C ALA A 136 12.88 -18.97 4.91
N PRO A 137 13.14 -18.03 5.85
CA PRO A 137 13.20 -18.42 7.24
C PRO A 137 11.88 -19.08 7.63
N GLN A 138 11.94 -20.02 8.58
CA GLN A 138 10.73 -20.54 9.21
C GLN A 138 10.01 -19.34 9.84
N LEU A 139 8.98 -18.86 9.13
CA LEU A 139 8.17 -17.75 9.59
C LEU A 139 7.64 -18.09 10.98
N PRO A 140 7.68 -17.14 11.94
CA PRO A 140 7.22 -17.41 13.29
C PRO A 140 5.76 -17.86 13.25
N GLY A 141 5.58 -19.14 13.57
CA GLY A 141 4.31 -19.86 13.60
C GLY A 141 4.39 -21.13 14.46
N THR A 142 5.60 -21.64 14.73
CA THR A 142 5.84 -22.70 15.71
C THR A 142 7.28 -22.57 16.21
N SER A 143 7.46 -22.12 17.45
CA SER A 143 8.64 -22.38 18.30
C SER A 143 10.01 -22.28 17.61
N GLY A 144 10.53 -21.06 17.45
CA GLY A 144 11.94 -20.79 17.08
C GLY A 144 12.59 -19.83 18.08
N PRO A 145 13.91 -19.91 18.33
CA PRO A 145 14.56 -19.18 19.41
C PRO A 145 14.58 -17.68 19.12
N GLU A 146 14.51 -16.91 20.21
CA GLU A 146 14.62 -15.45 20.27
C GLU A 146 15.73 -14.93 19.35
N SER A 147 15.39 -13.99 18.46
CA SER A 147 16.41 -13.17 17.80
C SER A 147 17.21 -12.41 18.88
N PRO A 148 18.55 -12.37 18.80
CA PRO A 148 19.41 -11.85 19.86
C PRO A 148 19.53 -10.31 19.87
N HIS A 149 18.59 -9.60 19.24
CA HIS A 149 18.56 -8.15 19.23
C HIS A 149 17.49 -7.67 20.21
N GLY A 150 17.84 -6.64 21.03
CA GLY A 150 17.05 -6.15 22.17
C GLY A 150 15.67 -5.56 21.79
N PRO A 151 15.25 -4.42 22.36
CA PRO A 151 13.90 -3.87 22.17
C PRO A 151 13.73 -3.21 20.79
N GLU A 152 14.17 -3.92 19.74
CA GLU A 152 13.99 -3.55 18.35
C GLU A 152 12.55 -3.87 17.92
N ASP A 153 12.06 -3.04 17.01
CA ASP A 153 10.73 -3.07 16.44
C ASP A 153 10.29 -4.50 16.05
N HIS A 154 9.25 -5.03 16.71
CA HIS A 154 8.78 -6.41 16.55
C HIS A 154 7.94 -6.53 15.30
N PHE A 155 8.65 -6.63 14.19
CA PHE A 155 8.13 -6.62 12.84
C PHE A 155 8.48 -7.92 12.14
N ASP A 156 7.47 -8.62 11.62
CA ASP A 156 7.62 -9.74 10.68
C ASP A 156 7.60 -9.18 9.25
N PRO A 157 8.76 -9.10 8.55
CA PRO A 157 8.83 -8.48 7.24
C PRO A 157 8.35 -9.41 6.12
N TYR A 158 7.94 -10.64 6.42
CA TYR A 158 7.57 -11.62 5.41
C TYR A 158 6.07 -11.72 5.21
N LEU A 159 5.66 -11.94 3.96
CA LEU A 159 4.29 -12.23 3.58
C LEU A 159 4.26 -13.45 2.65
N ARG A 160 3.31 -14.37 2.89
CA ARG A 160 3.01 -15.46 1.95
C ARG A 160 1.83 -15.10 1.06
N ASP A 161 1.95 -15.39 -0.23
CA ASP A 161 0.89 -15.25 -1.23
C ASP A 161 0.93 -16.48 -2.16
N GLY A 162 -0.01 -17.41 -1.94
CA GLY A 162 0.04 -18.75 -2.52
C GLY A 162 1.33 -19.50 -2.14
N ASP A 163 2.05 -20.00 -3.16
CA ASP A 163 3.35 -20.67 -3.01
C ASP A 163 4.53 -19.70 -2.88
N SER A 164 4.29 -18.40 -3.06
CA SER A 164 5.34 -17.38 -3.04
C SER A 164 5.50 -16.79 -1.64
N VAL A 165 6.75 -16.51 -1.27
CA VAL A 165 7.08 -15.75 -0.06
C VAL A 165 7.77 -14.47 -0.50
N TYR A 166 7.28 -13.34 -0.02
CA TYR A 166 7.86 -12.03 -0.25
C TYR A 166 8.44 -11.48 1.04
N ARG A 167 9.56 -10.78 0.95
CA ARG A 167 10.16 -9.99 2.03
C ARG A 167 9.98 -8.50 1.76
N ALA A 168 9.53 -7.77 2.76
CA ALA A 168 9.60 -6.31 2.80
C ALA A 168 11.09 -5.93 2.89
N SER A 169 11.64 -5.45 1.77
CA SER A 169 13.07 -5.16 1.64
C SER A 169 13.35 -3.68 1.94
N ARG A 170 13.62 -2.87 0.92
CA ARG A 170 13.90 -1.43 1.05
C ARG A 170 12.63 -0.60 1.12
N LEU A 171 12.68 0.49 1.90
CA LEU A 171 11.62 1.50 1.96
C LEU A 171 11.37 2.07 0.56
N ALA A 172 10.12 2.03 0.13
CA ALA A 172 9.65 2.59 -1.14
C ALA A 172 9.06 4.01 -0.97
N GLY A 173 8.86 4.43 0.28
CA GLY A 173 8.26 5.70 0.65
C GLY A 173 7.10 5.51 1.62
N ALA A 174 6.46 6.60 1.98
CA ALA A 174 5.31 6.60 2.86
C ALA A 174 4.13 7.34 2.25
N TYR A 175 2.94 6.90 2.64
CA TYR A 175 1.70 7.61 2.39
C TYR A 175 1.11 8.04 3.72
N VAL A 176 0.75 9.31 3.84
CA VAL A 176 0.29 9.94 5.07
C VAL A 176 -1.14 10.41 4.87
N VAL A 177 -2.00 10.12 5.85
CA VAL A 177 -3.37 10.63 5.92
C VAL A 177 -3.58 11.20 7.32
N LEU A 178 -4.00 12.45 7.42
CA LEU A 178 -4.24 13.09 8.71
C LEU A 178 -5.57 13.83 8.75
N LYS A 179 -6.14 13.92 9.95
CA LYS A 179 -7.42 14.57 10.22
C LYS A 179 -7.20 15.89 10.95
N VAL A 180 -7.57 16.99 10.31
CA VAL A 180 -7.68 18.34 10.90
C VAL A 180 -9.14 18.73 11.07
N ALA A 181 -9.40 19.95 11.56
CA ALA A 181 -10.76 20.46 11.69
C ALA A 181 -11.49 20.43 10.33
N PRO A 182 -12.76 19.97 10.27
CA PRO A 182 -13.46 19.72 9.01
C PRO A 182 -13.65 20.97 8.14
N GLU A 183 -13.72 22.14 8.76
CA GLU A 183 -13.83 23.45 8.11
C GLU A 183 -12.50 23.98 7.55
N THR A 184 -11.38 23.27 7.73
CA THR A 184 -10.07 23.72 7.27
C THR A 184 -10.05 23.83 5.74
N PRO A 185 -9.78 25.02 5.16
CA PRO A 185 -9.81 25.20 3.71
C PRO A 185 -8.75 24.37 2.98
N GLY A 186 -9.11 23.76 1.85
CA GLY A 186 -8.20 22.92 1.07
C GLY A 186 -8.02 21.51 1.61
N THR A 187 -8.96 21.04 2.42
CA THR A 187 -9.04 19.65 2.90
C THR A 187 -10.25 18.94 2.30
N ASP A 188 -10.23 17.62 2.36
CA ASP A 188 -11.37 16.76 2.05
C ASP A 188 -12.16 16.49 3.35
N GLU A 189 -13.07 17.40 3.70
CA GLU A 189 -13.86 17.33 4.94
C GLU A 189 -12.96 17.21 6.20
N GLY A 190 -11.83 17.92 6.22
CA GLY A 190 -10.82 17.83 7.27
C GLY A 190 -9.74 16.77 7.04
N TRP A 191 -9.82 15.97 5.98
CA TRP A 191 -8.78 15.02 5.61
C TRP A 191 -7.73 15.65 4.70
N VAL A 192 -6.47 15.36 5.02
CA VAL A 192 -5.28 15.78 4.27
C VAL A 192 -4.48 14.54 3.91
N TYR A 193 -4.07 14.47 2.66
CA TYR A 193 -3.31 13.36 2.08
C TYR A 193 -1.92 13.84 1.70
N GLY A 194 -0.93 12.94 1.74
CA GLY A 194 0.38 13.23 1.21
C GLY A 194 1.23 11.99 0.99
N THR A 195 2.22 12.13 0.12
CA THR A 195 3.22 11.10 -0.19
C THR A 195 4.60 11.63 0.13
N VAL A 196 5.46 10.73 0.63
CA VAL A 196 6.82 11.05 1.05
C VAL A 196 7.78 10.04 0.45
N THR A 197 8.89 10.50 -0.11
CA THR A 197 9.97 9.63 -0.60
C THR A 197 10.65 8.90 0.57
N PRO A 198 11.44 7.84 0.31
CA PRO A 198 12.26 7.20 1.35
C PRO A 198 13.18 8.18 2.10
N GLU A 199 13.62 9.25 1.43
CA GLU A 199 14.52 10.28 1.97
C GLU A 199 13.79 11.35 2.80
N GLY A 200 12.45 11.35 2.80
CA GLY A 200 11.65 12.32 3.55
C GLY A 200 11.16 13.52 2.74
N GLU A 201 11.34 13.53 1.43
CA GLU A 201 10.80 14.60 0.57
C GLU A 201 9.29 14.43 0.40
N VAL A 202 8.54 15.49 0.68
CA VAL A 202 7.08 15.52 0.48
C VAL A 202 6.79 15.74 -1.01
N THR A 203 6.19 14.74 -1.67
CA THR A 203 5.86 14.77 -3.10
C THR A 203 4.41 15.11 -3.39
N SER A 204 3.54 15.00 -2.38
CA SER A 204 2.16 15.51 -2.44
C SER A 204 1.68 15.94 -1.05
N ALA A 205 0.78 16.93 -0.99
CA ALA A 205 0.16 17.39 0.26
C ALA A 205 -1.18 18.11 0.00
N GLY A 206 -2.22 17.78 0.77
CA GLY A 206 -3.54 18.41 0.70
C GLY A 206 -4.61 17.50 0.11
N ARG A 207 -5.45 18.03 -0.79
CA ARG A 207 -6.46 17.26 -1.54
C ARG A 207 -5.82 16.57 -2.75
N VAL A 208 -5.25 15.39 -2.51
CA VAL A 208 -4.60 14.59 -3.55
C VAL A 208 -5.62 13.69 -4.23
N ALA A 209 -5.99 13.99 -5.48
CA ALA A 209 -7.10 13.34 -6.17
C ALA A 209 -6.95 11.80 -6.29
N SER A 210 -5.73 11.32 -6.56
CA SER A 210 -5.43 9.88 -6.64
C SER A 210 -5.68 9.15 -5.31
N CYS A 211 -5.52 9.85 -4.20
CA CYS A 211 -5.72 9.33 -2.86
C CYS A 211 -7.21 9.33 -2.50
N MET A 212 -7.87 10.47 -2.74
CA MET A 212 -9.30 10.65 -2.48
C MET A 212 -10.16 9.62 -3.23
N GLY A 213 -9.81 9.29 -4.48
CA GLY A 213 -10.60 8.37 -5.31
C GLY A 213 -10.86 6.99 -4.67
N CYS A 214 -9.97 6.51 -3.80
CA CYS A 214 -10.23 5.30 -3.00
C CYS A 214 -10.73 5.65 -1.58
N HIS A 215 -10.13 6.66 -0.95
CA HIS A 215 -10.36 6.97 0.46
C HIS A 215 -11.75 7.52 0.74
N GLU A 216 -12.38 8.26 -0.18
CA GLU A 216 -13.73 8.81 -0.01
C GLU A 216 -14.79 7.72 0.24
N SER A 217 -14.57 6.52 -0.33
CA SER A 217 -15.47 5.37 -0.19
C SER A 217 -15.17 4.49 1.03
N ALA A 218 -14.14 4.82 1.82
CA ALA A 218 -13.75 3.98 2.95
C ALA A 218 -14.82 3.97 4.05
N ARG A 219 -15.02 2.81 4.67
CA ARG A 219 -16.09 2.62 5.67
C ARG A 219 -15.94 3.52 6.89
N HIS A 220 -14.70 3.74 7.35
CA HIS A 220 -14.41 4.50 8.57
C HIS A 220 -13.92 5.90 8.21
N GLU A 221 -14.80 6.65 7.53
CA GLU A 221 -14.50 7.92 6.84
C GLU A 221 -13.48 7.76 5.72
N ARG A 222 -12.21 8.12 5.93
CA ARG A 222 -11.13 7.96 4.95
C ARG A 222 -10.16 6.85 5.37
N VAL A 223 -10.59 5.91 6.21
CA VAL A 223 -9.76 4.86 6.80
C VAL A 223 -10.33 3.47 6.53
N PHE A 224 -9.49 2.55 6.05
CA PHE A 224 -9.90 1.19 5.71
C PHE A 224 -9.93 0.24 6.93
N GLY A 225 -9.10 0.51 7.94
CA GLY A 225 -8.96 -0.33 9.13
C GLY A 225 -8.08 -1.56 8.92
N ILE A 226 -7.94 -2.37 9.98
CA ILE A 226 -7.19 -3.63 9.92
C ILE A 226 -8.11 -4.84 10.03
N ALA A 227 -7.87 -5.86 9.22
CA ALA A 227 -8.51 -7.15 9.46
C ALA A 227 -8.03 -7.67 10.82
N PRO A 228 -8.90 -8.25 11.66
CA PRO A 228 -8.41 -8.94 12.85
C PRO A 228 -7.36 -9.98 12.41
N ALA A 229 -6.34 -10.21 13.25
CA ALA A 229 -5.49 -11.37 13.06
C ALA A 229 -6.42 -12.58 12.96
N THR A 230 -6.44 -13.26 11.81
CA THR A 230 -7.19 -14.50 11.65
C THR A 230 -6.74 -15.44 12.75
N GLY A 231 -7.59 -15.57 13.77
CA GLY A 231 -7.44 -16.62 14.77
C GLY A 231 -7.64 -17.94 14.06
N GLN A 232 -6.60 -18.78 14.15
CA GLN A 232 -6.62 -20.25 14.17
C GLN A 232 -7.69 -20.97 13.35
#